data_AF-A0A7S2KH87-F1
#
_entry.id   AF-A0A7S2KH87-F1
#
_cell.length_a   1.000
_cell.length_b   1.000
_cell.length_c   1.000
_cell.angle_alpha   90.00
_cell.angle_beta   90.00
_cell.angle_gamma   90.00
#
_symmetry.space_group_name_H-M   'P 1'
#
loop_
_entity.id
_entity.type
_entity.pdbx_description
1 polymer ?
#
loop_
_entity_poly.entity_id
_entity_poly.type
_entity_poly.pdbx_seq_one_letter_code
_entity_poly.pdbx_strand_id
1 'polypeptide(L)'
;ACVANTAVGFMPSAAFSSNARGLTEMKASKSSNNNPVTNFLQKSVVLPLLLAGSLTLQQPEAAVAESSRTIAEISGSGLVFKDTLVVESFDDPKVQGVTLYISNFQRPITERLKNGFFEDPSSAAVGCAKTGSVKIADNINKSKQGEEVFEESKSLFFKTLRVQRIYDEEKHTMVYVSFNTRINKDDDSNKSRFKSSICA
;
A
#
# COMPACT_ATOMS: atom_id res chain seq x y z
N ALA A 1 -8.65 -7.76 20.15
CA ALA A 1 -9.10 -9.11 20.54
C ALA A 1 -10.08 -9.60 19.49
N CYS A 2 -9.60 -10.36 18.51
CA CYS A 2 -10.43 -11.26 17.71
C CYS A 2 -9.88 -12.66 18.01
N VAL A 3 -10.61 -13.41 18.83
CA VAL A 3 -10.27 -14.77 19.20
C VAL A 3 -11.25 -15.70 18.49
N ALA A 4 -10.65 -16.65 17.77
CA ALA A 4 -11.06 -18.01 17.46
C ALA A 4 -12.45 -18.28 16.87
N ASN A 5 -12.45 -19.07 15.79
CA ASN A 5 -13.20 -20.31 15.87
C ASN A 5 -12.45 -21.50 15.26
N THR A 6 -12.73 -22.63 15.89
CA THR A 6 -12.06 -23.93 15.95
C THR A 6 -12.40 -24.82 14.75
N ALA A 7 -11.44 -25.62 14.25
CA ALA A 7 -11.71 -26.94 13.68
C ALA A 7 -10.46 -27.84 13.65
N VAL A 8 -10.42 -28.70 14.67
CA VAL A 8 -9.93 -30.09 14.81
C VAL A 8 -9.22 -30.76 13.62
N GLY A 9 -8.10 -31.44 13.90
CA GLY A 9 -7.49 -32.42 13.00
C GLY A 9 -6.17 -32.99 13.52
N PHE A 10 -6.24 -33.81 14.58
CA PHE A 10 -5.13 -34.59 15.13
C PHE A 10 -5.05 -35.94 14.38
N MET A 11 -3.88 -36.34 13.86
CA MET A 11 -3.34 -37.73 13.82
C MET A 11 -2.06 -37.84 12.95
N PRO A 12 -1.19 -38.86 13.17
CA PRO A 12 0.26 -38.64 13.26
C PRO A 12 1.13 -39.37 12.23
N SER A 13 2.43 -39.03 12.28
CA SER A 13 3.60 -39.89 12.02
C SER A 13 3.89 -40.35 10.58
N ALA A 14 4.97 -39.79 10.01
CA ALA A 14 5.92 -40.58 9.24
C ALA A 14 7.30 -39.91 9.30
N ALA A 15 8.23 -40.59 9.97
CA ALA A 15 9.65 -40.32 9.90
C ALA A 15 10.15 -40.58 8.46
N PHE A 16 10.92 -39.66 7.90
CA PHE A 16 11.80 -39.99 6.78
C PHE A 16 13.19 -39.40 7.03
N SER A 17 14.09 -40.32 7.35
CA SER A 17 15.54 -40.17 7.46
C SER A 17 16.15 -40.53 6.11
N SER A 18 17.01 -39.66 5.56
CA SER A 18 18.27 -40.06 4.88
C SER A 18 18.98 -38.87 4.22
N ASN A 19 20.02 -38.38 4.88
CA ASN A 19 21.41 -38.29 4.43
C ASN A 19 21.72 -38.22 2.90
N ALA A 20 22.34 -37.12 2.44
CA ALA A 20 23.30 -37.03 1.32
C ALA A 20 24.00 -35.65 1.40
N ARG A 21 25.29 -35.52 1.78
CA ARG A 21 26.56 -35.72 1.03
C ARG A 21 26.82 -34.74 -0.13
N GLY A 22 27.95 -34.02 -0.01
CA GLY A 22 28.84 -33.55 -1.11
C GLY A 22 28.53 -32.13 -1.62
N LEU A 23 29.36 -31.10 -1.42
CA LEU A 23 30.72 -30.79 -1.92
C LEU A 23 30.82 -30.54 -3.44
N THR A 24 31.61 -29.50 -3.76
CA THR A 24 32.21 -29.06 -5.06
C THR A 24 31.35 -28.08 -5.88
N GLU A 25 31.71 -26.80 -5.95
CA GLU A 25 32.81 -26.11 -6.68
C GLU A 25 32.47 -25.74 -8.13
N MET A 26 32.59 -24.42 -8.37
CA MET A 26 33.03 -23.72 -9.58
C MET A 26 32.44 -24.09 -10.96
N LYS A 27 31.79 -23.10 -11.60
CA LYS A 27 32.41 -22.43 -12.77
C LYS A 27 31.65 -21.18 -13.20
N ALA A 28 32.37 -20.06 -13.22
CA ALA A 28 32.06 -18.90 -14.02
C ALA A 28 32.13 -19.27 -15.51
N SER A 29 31.15 -18.82 -16.30
CA SER A 29 31.23 -18.78 -17.76
C SER A 29 30.94 -17.37 -18.24
N LYS A 30 31.96 -16.79 -18.84
CA LYS A 30 32.04 -15.46 -19.45
C LYS A 30 31.75 -15.63 -20.94
N SER A 31 30.76 -14.95 -21.47
CA SER A 31 30.48 -14.81 -22.91
C SER A 31 30.05 -13.36 -23.11
N SER A 32 30.89 -12.41 -23.52
CA SER A 32 31.78 -12.33 -24.69
C SER A 32 31.05 -12.55 -26.00
N ASN A 33 30.42 -11.48 -26.50
CA ASN A 33 30.49 -11.21 -27.93
C ASN A 33 30.53 -9.71 -28.22
N ASN A 34 31.64 -9.31 -28.81
CA ASN A 34 31.91 -7.99 -29.38
C ASN A 34 31.50 -7.97 -30.85
N ASN A 35 31.45 -6.75 -31.39
CA ASN A 35 31.77 -6.33 -32.78
C ASN A 35 30.59 -5.63 -33.49
N PRO A 36 30.87 -4.79 -34.50
CA PRO A 36 31.74 -3.63 -34.42
C PRO A 36 31.06 -2.37 -34.99
N VAL A 37 31.67 -1.23 -34.70
CA VAL A 37 31.40 0.07 -35.31
C VAL A 37 31.92 0.06 -36.75
N THR A 38 31.09 0.41 -37.73
CA THR A 38 31.55 0.92 -39.03
C THR A 38 30.68 2.10 -39.48
N ASN A 39 31.35 3.25 -39.61
CA ASN A 39 30.84 4.46 -40.25
C ASN A 39 30.76 4.25 -41.77
N PHE A 40 29.71 4.73 -42.42
CA PHE A 40 29.78 5.08 -43.83
C PHE A 40 29.03 6.39 -44.09
N LEU A 41 29.80 7.34 -44.64
CA LEU A 41 29.37 8.69 -44.98
C LEU A 41 28.53 8.70 -46.27
N GLN A 42 27.71 9.75 -46.37
CA GLN A 42 27.40 10.51 -47.59
C GLN A 42 26.41 9.90 -48.61
N LYS A 43 25.20 10.47 -48.70
CA LYS A 43 24.86 11.50 -49.71
C LYS A 43 23.39 11.94 -49.64
N SER A 44 23.24 13.26 -49.48
CA SER A 44 22.27 14.20 -50.05
C SER A 44 20.88 13.78 -50.56
N VAL A 45 19.89 14.47 -50.00
CA VAL A 45 18.79 15.21 -50.67
C VAL A 45 17.80 14.41 -51.52
N VAL A 46 16.61 14.12 -50.95
CA VAL A 46 15.29 14.44 -51.54
C VAL A 46 14.20 14.40 -50.46
N LEU A 47 13.69 15.58 -50.12
CA LEU A 47 12.35 15.84 -49.57
C LEU A 47 11.41 16.02 -50.79
N PRO A 48 10.07 15.82 -50.80
CA PRO A 48 9.12 15.49 -49.71
C PRO A 48 8.17 14.31 -50.04
N LEU A 49 7.50 13.73 -49.04
CA LEU A 49 6.03 13.54 -49.11
C LEU A 49 5.46 13.17 -47.73
N LEU A 50 4.45 13.90 -47.32
CA LEU A 50 3.68 13.73 -46.10
C LEU A 50 3.05 12.33 -46.03
N LEU A 51 3.52 11.50 -45.11
CA LEU A 51 2.64 10.59 -44.37
C LEU A 51 2.78 10.95 -42.89
N ALA A 52 1.76 11.60 -42.35
CA ALA A 52 1.57 11.81 -40.93
C ALA A 52 1.36 10.43 -40.26
N GLY A 53 2.45 9.71 -40.02
CA GLY A 53 2.48 8.53 -39.18
C GLY A 53 2.59 8.98 -37.72
N SER A 54 1.45 9.08 -37.04
CA SER A 54 1.38 9.37 -35.62
C SER A 54 2.09 8.26 -34.83
N LEU A 55 3.31 8.53 -34.36
CA LEU A 55 4.04 7.67 -33.45
C LEU A 55 3.42 7.82 -32.05
N THR A 56 2.49 6.94 -31.70
CA THR A 56 1.91 6.87 -30.36
C THR A 56 2.97 6.40 -29.37
N LEU A 57 3.44 7.31 -28.52
CA LEU A 57 4.25 6.99 -27.34
C LEU A 57 3.37 6.19 -26.37
N GLN A 58 3.58 4.88 -26.31
CA GLN A 58 2.94 3.99 -25.33
C GLN A 58 3.56 4.29 -23.95
N GLN A 59 2.90 5.11 -23.15
CA GLN A 59 3.31 5.36 -21.77
C GLN A 59 2.92 4.14 -20.90
N PRO A 60 3.80 3.68 -19.98
CA PRO A 60 3.44 2.63 -19.04
C PRO A 60 2.41 3.18 -18.04
N GLU A 61 1.22 2.59 -18.05
CA GLU A 61 0.15 2.90 -17.11
C GLU A 61 0.53 2.34 -15.73
N ALA A 62 0.98 3.22 -14.85
CA ALA A 62 1.14 2.88 -13.44
C ALA A 62 -0.27 2.67 -12.89
N ALA A 63 -0.60 1.41 -12.56
CA ALA A 63 -1.85 1.05 -11.91
C ALA A 63 -1.90 1.69 -10.51
N VAL A 64 -2.47 2.89 -10.43
CA VAL A 64 -2.88 3.49 -9.17
C VAL A 64 -4.20 2.82 -8.79
N ALA A 65 -4.23 2.11 -7.67
CA ALA A 65 -5.48 1.64 -7.08
C ALA A 65 -6.25 2.87 -6.57
N GLU A 66 -7.15 3.38 -7.39
CA GLU A 66 -7.85 4.65 -7.17
C GLU A 66 -9.37 4.46 -7.13
N SER A 67 -9.86 3.62 -6.22
CA SER A 67 -11.27 3.68 -5.85
C SER A 67 -11.47 3.31 -4.37
N SER A 68 -11.19 4.27 -3.49
CA SER A 68 -11.76 4.23 -2.14
C SER A 68 -13.28 4.36 -2.27
N ARG A 69 -14.02 3.44 -1.65
CA ARG A 69 -15.49 3.53 -1.55
C ARG A 69 -15.90 3.67 -0.09
N THR A 70 -16.77 4.61 0.20
CA THR A 70 -17.38 4.73 1.54
C THR A 70 -18.43 3.64 1.73
N ILE A 71 -18.34 2.88 2.81
CA ILE A 71 -19.25 1.76 3.13
C ILE A 71 -20.12 2.03 4.37
N ALA A 72 -19.73 2.98 5.23
CA ALA A 72 -20.53 3.37 6.38
C ALA A 72 -20.25 4.82 6.78
N GLU A 73 -21.31 5.50 7.24
CA GLU A 73 -21.23 6.78 7.93
C GLU A 73 -22.05 6.67 9.20
N ILE A 74 -21.41 6.88 10.34
CA ILE A 74 -22.01 6.76 11.66
C ILE A 74 -21.85 8.09 12.35
N SER A 75 -22.95 8.86 12.44
CA SER A 75 -22.96 10.13 13.16
C SER A 75 -22.93 9.91 14.68
N GLY A 76 -22.00 10.58 15.37
CA GLY A 76 -21.93 10.61 16.82
C GLY A 76 -23.17 11.29 17.43
N SER A 77 -23.69 10.72 18.52
CA SER A 77 -24.94 11.15 19.16
C SER A 77 -24.73 12.28 20.21
N GLY A 78 -23.83 13.23 19.94
CA GLY A 78 -23.52 14.33 20.84
C GLY A 78 -24.39 15.58 20.61
N LEU A 79 -24.84 16.23 21.69
CA LEU A 79 -25.54 17.52 21.62
C LEU A 79 -24.63 18.70 21.20
N VAL A 80 -23.31 18.55 21.35
CA VAL A 80 -22.30 19.62 21.16
C VAL A 80 -21.22 19.29 20.12
N PHE A 81 -20.94 18.00 19.87
CA PHE A 81 -19.98 17.55 18.87
C PHE A 81 -20.66 16.51 17.97
N LYS A 82 -20.94 16.87 16.72
CA LYS A 82 -21.55 15.97 15.73
C LYS A 82 -20.49 15.39 14.81
N ASP A 83 -19.47 14.74 15.38
CA ASP A 83 -18.45 14.03 14.59
C ASP A 83 -19.10 12.84 13.87
N THR A 84 -18.77 12.62 12.60
CA THR A 84 -19.21 11.46 11.84
C THR A 84 -18.04 10.50 11.64
N LEU A 85 -18.19 9.26 12.07
CA LEU A 85 -17.26 8.17 11.76
C LEU A 85 -17.58 7.65 10.35
N VAL A 86 -16.66 7.83 9.44
CA VAL A 86 -16.74 7.33 8.06
C VAL A 86 -15.84 6.11 7.94
N VAL A 87 -16.37 5.04 7.34
CA VAL A 87 -15.61 3.83 7.03
C VAL A 87 -15.49 3.71 5.53
N GLU A 88 -14.26 3.73 5.06
CA GLU A 88 -13.90 3.55 3.67
C GLU A 88 -13.30 2.18 3.46
N SER A 89 -13.53 1.61 2.28
CA SER A 89 -12.93 0.35 1.87
C SER A 89 -12.21 0.51 0.55
N PHE A 90 -11.06 -0.15 0.44
CA PHE A 90 -10.29 -0.24 -0.80
C PHE A 90 -9.56 -1.58 -0.84
N ASP A 91 -9.32 -2.06 -2.05
CA ASP A 91 -8.59 -3.31 -2.29
C ASP A 91 -7.12 -3.01 -2.57
N ASP A 92 -6.25 -3.91 -2.14
CA ASP A 92 -4.82 -3.82 -2.41
C ASP A 92 -4.49 -4.39 -3.81
N PRO A 93 -3.95 -3.58 -4.75
CA PRO A 93 -3.66 -4.05 -6.10
C PRO A 93 -2.53 -5.11 -6.15
N LYS A 94 -1.63 -5.12 -5.17
CA LYS A 94 -0.53 -6.10 -5.10
C LYS A 94 -0.87 -7.32 -4.25
N VAL A 95 -1.94 -7.27 -3.46
CA VAL A 95 -2.40 -8.38 -2.63
C VAL A 95 -3.87 -8.65 -2.92
N GLN A 96 -4.11 -9.50 -3.92
CA GLN A 96 -5.46 -9.87 -4.33
C GLN A 96 -6.16 -10.65 -3.21
N GLY A 97 -7.47 -10.47 -3.09
CA GLY A 97 -8.29 -11.20 -2.10
C GLY A 97 -8.19 -10.65 -0.67
N VAL A 98 -7.60 -9.47 -0.49
CA VAL A 98 -7.60 -8.70 0.75
C VAL A 98 -8.23 -7.34 0.51
N THR A 99 -9.21 -7.00 1.35
CA THR A 99 -9.86 -5.69 1.37
C THR A 99 -9.49 -4.98 2.67
N LEU A 100 -9.07 -3.73 2.56
CA LEU A 100 -8.75 -2.87 3.69
C LEU A 100 -9.92 -1.96 4.00
N TYR A 101 -10.14 -1.72 5.29
CA TYR A 101 -11.14 -0.81 5.82
C TYR A 101 -10.46 0.24 6.67
N ILE A 102 -10.61 1.52 6.32
CA ILE A 102 -10.13 2.62 7.14
C ILE A 102 -11.32 3.29 7.79
N SER A 103 -11.28 3.41 9.10
CA SER A 103 -12.24 4.22 9.84
C SER A 103 -11.61 5.58 10.13
N ASN A 104 -12.29 6.67 9.77
CA ASN A 104 -11.84 8.04 9.98
C ASN A 104 -13.00 8.89 10.52
N PHE A 105 -12.72 9.83 11.43
CA PHE A 105 -13.72 10.76 11.95
C PHE A 105 -13.65 12.07 11.17
N GLN A 106 -14.79 12.53 10.67
CA GLN A 106 -14.95 13.80 9.96
C GLN A 106 -15.84 14.74 10.77
N ARG A 107 -15.43 16.02 10.85
CA ARG A 107 -16.26 17.08 11.44
C ARG A 107 -17.27 17.64 10.44
N PRO A 108 -18.46 18.05 10.90
CA PRO A 108 -19.47 18.65 10.04
C PRO A 108 -19.02 20.05 9.60
N ILE A 109 -19.27 20.36 8.33
CA ILE A 109 -18.88 21.62 7.66
C ILE A 109 -19.42 22.85 8.41
N THR A 110 -20.59 22.73 9.04
CA THR A 110 -21.24 23.81 9.81
C THR A 110 -20.47 24.22 11.07
N GLU A 111 -19.76 23.31 11.71
CA GLU A 111 -18.90 23.61 12.87
C GLU A 111 -17.54 24.15 12.42
N ARG A 112 -17.00 23.61 11.31
CA ARG A 112 -15.77 24.09 10.66
C ARG A 112 -15.86 25.56 10.23
N LEU A 113 -17.06 26.04 9.87
CA LEU A 113 -17.28 27.44 9.47
C LEU A 113 -17.47 28.40 10.67
N LYS A 114 -18.04 27.93 11.79
CA LYS A 114 -18.39 28.78 12.94
C LYS A 114 -17.26 28.92 13.96
N ASN A 115 -16.50 27.85 14.20
CA ASN A 115 -15.51 27.81 15.27
C ASN A 115 -14.08 27.87 14.74
N GLY A 116 -13.89 28.09 13.43
CA GLY A 116 -12.61 27.97 12.71
C GLY A 116 -12.42 26.56 12.14
N PHE A 117 -11.43 26.39 11.26
CA PHE A 117 -11.10 25.14 10.55
C PHE A 117 -10.62 24.01 11.49
N PHE A 118 -11.07 23.91 12.74
CA PHE A 118 -10.42 23.17 13.81
C PHE A 118 -10.46 21.65 13.68
N GLU A 119 -9.29 21.11 13.99
CA GLU A 119 -8.77 19.75 14.05
C GLU A 119 -9.77 18.61 13.93
N ASP A 120 -9.69 17.88 12.82
CA ASP A 120 -10.26 16.55 12.77
C ASP A 120 -9.57 15.67 13.83
N PRO A 121 -10.32 14.92 14.65
CA PRO A 121 -9.72 14.09 15.69
C PRO A 121 -8.76 13.08 15.04
N SER A 122 -7.52 13.03 15.53
CA SER A 122 -6.40 12.24 14.98
C SER A 122 -6.56 10.71 15.16
N SER A 123 -7.79 10.19 15.20
CA SER A 123 -8.07 8.78 15.44
C SER A 123 -8.52 8.13 14.14
N ALA A 124 -7.59 7.50 13.43
CA ALA A 124 -7.90 6.59 12.34
C ALA A 124 -7.44 5.18 12.70
N ALA A 125 -8.18 4.18 12.23
CA ALA A 125 -7.83 2.77 12.42
C ALA A 125 -7.92 2.03 11.08
N VAL A 126 -7.07 1.02 10.91
CA VAL A 126 -7.10 0.10 9.76
C VAL A 126 -7.59 -1.27 10.19
N GLY A 127 -8.53 -1.80 9.43
CA GLY A 127 -8.97 -3.20 9.46
C GLY A 127 -8.70 -3.85 8.11
N CYS A 128 -8.61 -5.16 8.11
CA CYS A 128 -8.31 -5.97 6.93
C CYS A 128 -9.21 -7.20 6.97
N ALA A 129 -9.74 -7.58 5.81
CA ALA A 129 -10.53 -8.79 5.65
C ALA A 129 -10.06 -9.57 4.44
N LYS A 130 -9.97 -10.88 4.60
CA LYS A 130 -9.78 -11.80 3.49
C LYS A 130 -11.11 -12.00 2.77
N THR A 131 -11.24 -11.40 1.59
CA THR A 131 -12.45 -11.44 0.77
C THR A 131 -12.37 -12.47 -0.36
N GLY A 132 -11.20 -13.04 -0.62
CA GLY A 132 -11.01 -14.09 -1.63
C GLY A 132 -9.74 -14.91 -1.46
N SER A 133 -9.33 -15.55 -2.55
CA SER A 133 -8.06 -16.27 -2.62
C SER A 133 -6.91 -15.26 -2.56
N VAL A 134 -6.09 -15.35 -1.52
CA VAL A 134 -4.97 -14.42 -1.32
C VAL A 134 -3.87 -14.74 -2.32
N LYS A 135 -3.55 -13.78 -3.18
CA LYS A 135 -2.40 -13.85 -4.09
C LYS A 135 -1.55 -12.60 -3.94
N ILE A 136 -0.27 -12.80 -3.70
CA ILE A 136 0.70 -11.74 -3.49
C ILE A 136 1.48 -11.57 -4.79
N ALA A 137 1.59 -10.34 -5.28
CA ALA A 137 2.35 -10.04 -6.49
C ALA A 137 3.85 -10.27 -6.27
N ASP A 138 4.57 -10.67 -7.32
CA ASP A 138 6.00 -10.98 -7.21
C ASP A 138 6.88 -9.74 -6.95
N ASN A 139 6.37 -8.56 -7.29
CA ASN A 139 7.07 -7.27 -7.20
C ASN A 139 6.76 -6.48 -5.91
N ILE A 140 6.42 -7.17 -4.82
CA ILE A 140 6.22 -6.53 -3.52
C ILE A 140 7.54 -6.10 -2.89
N ASN A 141 7.53 -4.92 -2.26
CA ASN A 141 8.67 -4.47 -1.47
C ASN A 141 8.70 -5.24 -0.12
N LYS A 142 9.77 -6.01 0.12
CA LYS A 142 10.00 -6.76 1.36
C LYS A 142 10.91 -6.05 2.37
N SER A 143 11.24 -4.78 2.11
CA SER A 143 12.05 -3.99 3.04
C SER A 143 11.30 -3.73 4.34
N LYS A 144 12.05 -3.48 5.41
CA LYS A 144 11.49 -3.17 6.74
C LYS A 144 10.70 -1.86 6.80
N GLN A 145 10.86 -0.99 5.80
CA GLN A 145 10.08 0.25 5.71
C GLN A 145 8.65 -0.03 5.26
N GLY A 146 8.40 -1.18 4.64
CA GLY A 146 7.13 -1.50 4.00
C GLY A 146 6.95 -0.73 2.69
N GLU A 147 5.73 -0.79 2.19
CA GLU A 147 5.28 -0.12 0.98
C GLU A 147 4.00 0.66 1.28
N GLU A 148 3.92 1.91 0.85
CA GLU A 148 2.72 2.71 1.02
C GLU A 148 1.61 2.20 0.09
N VAL A 149 0.44 1.93 0.67
CA VAL A 149 -0.74 1.46 -0.07
C VAL A 149 -1.85 2.50 -0.15
N PHE A 150 -1.85 3.46 0.77
CA PHE A 150 -2.86 4.51 0.85
C PHE A 150 -2.28 5.74 1.55
N GLU A 151 -2.57 6.92 0.99
CA GLU A 151 -2.23 8.21 1.56
C GLU A 151 -3.45 9.16 1.47
N GLU A 152 -3.86 9.74 2.59
CA GLU A 152 -4.96 10.72 2.65
C GLU A 152 -4.56 11.94 3.50
N SER A 153 -4.82 13.14 2.96
CA SER A 153 -4.51 14.41 3.61
C SER A 153 -5.65 14.89 4.51
N LYS A 154 -5.35 15.31 5.75
CA LYS A 154 -6.32 15.83 6.74
C LYS A 154 -6.14 17.32 7.01
N SER A 155 -7.24 18.02 7.31
CA SER A 155 -7.46 19.43 6.94
C SER A 155 -6.90 20.54 7.85
N LEU A 156 -6.05 20.29 8.85
CA LEU A 156 -5.60 21.38 9.74
C LEU A 156 -4.25 21.97 9.40
N PHE A 157 -3.15 21.26 9.59
CA PHE A 157 -1.82 21.70 9.19
C PHE A 157 -0.95 20.48 8.90
N PHE A 158 -1.27 19.82 7.78
CA PHE A 158 -0.50 18.72 7.17
C PHE A 158 -0.43 17.43 7.98
N LYS A 159 -1.55 17.01 8.56
CA LYS A 159 -1.70 15.63 9.04
C LYS A 159 -1.99 14.75 7.83
N THR A 160 -1.18 13.73 7.61
CA THR A 160 -1.40 12.76 6.53
C THR A 160 -1.58 11.40 7.16
N LEU A 161 -2.72 10.75 6.89
CA LEU A 161 -2.92 9.35 7.20
C LEU A 161 -2.22 8.53 6.14
N ARG A 162 -1.29 7.68 6.58
CA ARG A 162 -0.59 6.73 5.72
C ARG A 162 -0.93 5.33 6.16
N VAL A 163 -1.14 4.43 5.20
CA VAL A 163 -1.18 2.99 5.44
C VAL A 163 -0.01 2.36 4.71
N GLN A 164 0.83 1.67 5.46
CA GLN A 164 1.94 0.90 4.93
C GLN A 164 1.68 -0.59 5.05
N ARG A 165 1.91 -1.30 3.95
CA ARG A 165 1.95 -2.76 3.89
C ARG A 165 3.38 -3.23 4.19
N ILE A 166 3.49 -4.21 5.05
CA ILE A 166 4.73 -4.84 5.46
C ILE A 166 4.60 -6.35 5.18
N TYR A 167 5.58 -6.91 4.48
CA TYR A 167 5.67 -8.35 4.26
C TYR A 167 6.53 -8.97 5.35
N ASP A 168 5.96 -9.84 6.18
CA ASP A 168 6.72 -10.67 7.11
C ASP A 168 7.25 -11.90 6.36
N GLU A 169 8.56 -11.92 6.08
CA GLU A 169 9.23 -13.02 5.37
C GLU A 169 9.24 -14.33 6.17
N GLU A 170 9.32 -14.26 7.50
CA GLU A 170 9.38 -15.46 8.33
C GLU A 170 8.01 -16.13 8.41
N LYS A 171 6.95 -15.33 8.52
CA LYS A 171 5.57 -15.82 8.68
C LYS A 171 4.76 -15.82 7.40
N HIS A 172 5.32 -15.36 6.28
CA HIS A 172 4.62 -15.26 5.00
C HIS A 172 3.27 -14.54 5.12
N THR A 173 3.23 -13.47 5.92
CA THR A 173 1.99 -12.78 6.34
C THR A 173 2.05 -11.29 6.03
N MET A 174 0.91 -10.72 5.61
CA MET A 174 0.83 -9.30 5.27
C MET A 174 0.36 -8.54 6.47
N VAL A 175 1.10 -7.49 6.81
CA VAL A 175 0.79 -6.63 7.94
C VAL A 175 0.55 -5.24 7.42
N TYR A 176 -0.60 -4.66 7.74
CA TYR A 176 -0.96 -3.30 7.40
C TYR A 176 -0.90 -2.44 8.64
N VAL A 177 -0.17 -1.33 8.56
CA VAL A 177 -0.01 -0.39 9.65
C VAL A 177 -0.51 0.97 9.19
N SER A 178 -1.48 1.52 9.90
CA SER A 178 -1.89 2.91 9.72
C SER A 178 -1.24 3.79 10.77
N PHE A 179 -0.77 4.95 10.34
CA PHE A 179 -0.21 5.98 11.22
C PHE A 179 -0.37 7.36 10.59
N ASN A 180 -0.43 8.38 11.44
CA ASN A 180 -0.50 9.76 10.96
C ASN A 180 0.89 10.40 10.99
N THR A 181 1.32 10.99 9.88
CA THR A 181 2.50 11.85 9.82
C THR A 181 2.10 13.32 9.91
N ARG A 182 3.01 14.18 10.36
CA ARG A 182 2.80 15.63 10.46
C ARG A 182 4.01 16.38 9.94
N ILE A 183 3.79 17.49 9.26
CA ILE A 183 4.88 18.35 8.79
C ILE A 183 5.42 19.23 9.94
N ASN A 184 4.56 19.73 10.83
CA ASN A 184 4.94 20.58 11.98
C ASN A 184 4.76 19.83 13.31
N LYS A 185 5.74 19.95 14.22
CA LYS A 185 5.79 19.19 15.49
C LYS A 185 5.20 19.94 16.70
N ASP A 186 4.85 21.22 16.56
CA ASP A 186 4.66 22.12 17.71
C ASP A 186 3.20 22.36 18.17
N ASP A 187 2.19 21.92 17.41
CA ASP A 187 0.81 22.42 17.61
C ASP A 187 -0.20 21.40 18.22
N ASP A 188 0.23 20.49 19.11
CA ASP A 188 -0.71 19.56 19.77
C ASP A 188 -0.69 19.71 21.30
N SER A 189 -1.86 19.96 21.89
CA SER A 189 -2.07 19.91 23.35
C SER A 189 -1.96 18.50 23.93
N ASN A 190 -1.87 17.48 23.08
CA ASN A 190 -1.79 16.08 23.45
C ASN A 190 -0.44 15.51 22.99
N LYS A 191 0.55 15.45 23.90
CA LYS A 191 1.90 14.86 23.70
C LYS A 191 1.88 13.34 23.43
N SER A 192 0.71 12.77 23.17
CA SER A 192 0.53 11.35 22.98
C SER A 192 1.15 10.93 21.65
N ARG A 193 2.06 9.97 21.76
CA ARG A 193 2.77 9.32 20.66
C ARG A 193 1.80 8.99 19.52
N PHE A 194 2.26 9.15 18.28
CA PHE A 194 1.54 8.85 17.05
C PHE A 194 0.55 7.70 17.25
N LYS A 195 -0.76 7.99 17.13
CA LYS A 195 -1.77 6.93 17.15
C LYS A 195 -1.56 6.08 15.90
N SER A 196 -1.17 4.83 16.12
CA SER A 196 -1.07 3.83 15.06
C SER A 196 -2.02 2.68 15.33
N SER A 197 -2.41 1.98 14.27
CA SER A 197 -3.16 0.72 14.35
C SER A 197 -2.61 -0.29 13.36
N ILE A 198 -2.83 -1.56 13.63
CA ILE A 198 -2.25 -2.69 12.88
C ILE A 198 -3.34 -3.70 12.56
N CYS A 199 -3.27 -4.28 11.36
CA CYS A 199 -4.07 -5.43 10.95
C CYS A 199 -3.20 -6.45 10.20
N ALA A 200 -3.45 -7.74 10.39
CA ALA A 200 -2.72 -8.84 9.73
C ALA A 200 -3.68 -10.00 9.45
#